data_AF-A0A1A3CP05-F1
#
_entry.id   AF-A0A1A3CP05-F1
#
_cell.length_a   1.000
_cell.length_b   1.000
_cell.length_c   1.000
_cell.angle_alpha   90.00
_cell.angle_beta   90.00
_cell.angle_gamma   90.00
#
_symmetry.space_group_name_H-M   'P 1'
#
loop_
_entity.id
_entity.type
_entity.pdbx_description
1 polymer ?
#
loop_
_entity_poly.entity_id
_entity_poly.type
_entity_poly.pdbx_seq_one_letter_code
_entity_poly.pdbx_strand_id
1 'polypeptide(L)'
;MQAAGPTQALLPAAADEVSTSITQLFTLHAEEFQVVAAQASAYHDQFVEKMKSAVGSYAGAEALNVSSLWEILVPIAIRGLDGGVVSYLNLLTWVSMLPQPFSQILSTLITIPVLLFVLLPLAFLAAVALVLAFAVLAEHGVSIFPPYSV
;
A
#
# COMPACT_ATOMS: atom_id res chain seq x y z
N MET A 1 11.29 -23.29 5.57
CA MET A 1 11.83 -23.58 6.92
C MET A 1 12.64 -24.87 6.84
N GLN A 2 13.50 -25.18 7.82
CA GLN A 2 14.29 -26.42 7.79
C GLN A 2 13.62 -27.47 8.68
N ALA A 3 13.43 -28.69 8.17
CA ALA A 3 12.92 -29.81 8.95
C ALA A 3 13.80 -30.06 10.19
N ALA A 4 13.23 -30.59 11.27
CA ALA A 4 13.98 -30.93 12.49
C ALA A 4 15.15 -31.88 12.15
N GLY A 5 16.33 -31.60 12.68
CA GLY A 5 17.54 -32.40 12.43
C GLY A 5 17.43 -33.84 12.95
N PRO A 6 18.27 -34.77 12.46
CA PRO A 6 18.10 -36.19 12.74
C PRO A 6 18.38 -36.55 14.21
N THR A 7 17.38 -37.15 14.87
CA THR A 7 17.44 -37.66 16.25
C THR A 7 17.63 -39.18 16.34
N GLN A 8 17.90 -39.84 15.21
CA GLN A 8 17.96 -41.31 15.07
C GLN A 8 19.16 -41.98 15.78
N ALA A 9 20.18 -41.22 16.18
CA ALA A 9 21.38 -41.76 16.81
C ALA A 9 21.26 -41.79 18.34
N LEU A 10 20.32 -42.59 18.87
CA LEU A 10 20.28 -42.91 20.30
C LEU A 10 21.10 -44.18 20.58
N LEU A 11 22.02 -44.12 21.55
CA LEU A 11 22.76 -45.27 22.06
C LEU A 11 22.01 -45.89 23.25
N PRO A 12 22.02 -47.22 23.44
CA PRO A 12 21.45 -47.85 24.62
C PRO A 12 22.09 -47.34 25.91
N ALA A 13 21.26 -47.02 26.91
CA ALA A 13 21.74 -46.52 28.21
C ALA A 13 22.57 -47.56 29.00
N ALA A 14 22.33 -48.85 28.76
CA ALA A 14 23.10 -49.98 29.27
C ALA A 14 22.99 -51.18 28.30
N ALA A 15 23.83 -52.21 28.50
CA ALA A 15 23.91 -53.39 27.63
C ALA A 15 22.78 -54.42 27.84
N ASP A 16 21.76 -54.06 28.64
CA ASP A 16 20.62 -54.93 28.87
C ASP A 16 19.60 -54.86 27.71
N GLU A 17 18.82 -55.93 27.58
CA GLU A 17 17.82 -56.09 26.53
C GLU A 17 16.68 -55.04 26.62
N VAL A 18 16.39 -54.53 27.81
CA VAL A 18 15.36 -53.50 28.04
C VAL A 18 15.85 -52.14 27.51
N SER A 19 17.08 -51.74 27.84
CA SER A 19 17.71 -50.52 27.30
C SER A 19 17.83 -50.54 25.77
N THR A 20 18.13 -51.71 25.21
CA THR A 20 18.22 -51.91 23.75
C THR A 20 16.84 -51.78 23.09
N SER A 21 15.81 -52.43 23.64
CA SER A 21 14.44 -52.37 23.10
C SER A 21 13.82 -50.98 23.23
N ILE A 22 14.07 -50.26 24.32
CA ILE A 22 13.63 -48.86 24.50
C ILE A 22 14.29 -47.94 23.45
N THR A 23 15.58 -48.13 23.17
CA THR A 23 16.30 -47.36 22.13
C THR A 23 15.71 -47.60 20.75
N GLN A 24 15.39 -48.87 20.42
CA GLN A 24 14.73 -49.21 19.16
C GLN A 24 13.36 -48.56 19.03
N LEU A 25 12.55 -48.54 20.11
CA LEU A 25 11.25 -47.86 20.12
C LEU A 25 11.37 -46.35 19.83
N PHE A 26 12.31 -45.67 20.50
CA PHE A 26 12.53 -44.24 20.26
C PHE A 26 13.08 -43.95 18.86
N THR A 27 13.93 -44.83 18.33
CA THR A 27 14.47 -44.70 16.97
C THR A 27 13.35 -44.81 15.93
N LEU A 28 12.46 -45.80 16.08
CA LEU A 28 11.29 -45.96 15.21
C LEU A 28 10.40 -44.71 15.24
N HIS A 29 10.12 -44.17 16.43
CA HIS A 29 9.29 -42.98 16.57
C HIS A 29 9.96 -41.72 16.00
N ALA A 30 11.29 -41.61 16.11
CA ALA A 30 12.06 -40.53 15.52
C ALA A 30 12.03 -40.55 13.98
N GLU A 31 12.02 -41.74 13.36
CA GLU A 31 11.85 -41.89 11.92
C GLU A 31 10.47 -41.43 11.45
N GLU A 32 9.40 -41.87 12.13
CA GLU A 32 8.03 -41.43 11.85
C GLU A 32 7.89 -39.91 12.00
N PHE A 33 8.44 -39.35 13.08
CA PHE A 33 8.42 -37.91 13.33
C PHE A 33 9.13 -37.13 12.21
N GLN A 34 10.27 -37.61 11.72
CA GLN A 34 10.98 -36.95 10.63
C GLN A 34 10.22 -36.99 9.31
N VAL A 35 9.57 -38.12 8.99
CA VAL A 35 8.72 -38.23 7.79
C VAL A 35 7.58 -37.21 7.86
N VAL A 36 6.92 -37.10 9.01
CA VAL A 36 5.85 -36.11 9.24
C VAL A 36 6.41 -34.68 9.19
N ALA A 37 7.57 -34.42 9.78
CA ALA A 37 8.20 -33.10 9.77
C ALA A 37 8.58 -32.65 8.36
N ALA A 38 9.07 -33.57 7.51
CA ALA A 38 9.35 -33.29 6.11
C ALA A 38 8.07 -32.95 5.32
N GLN A 39 6.99 -33.70 5.53
CA GLN A 39 5.68 -33.39 4.93
C GLN A 39 5.12 -32.05 5.41
N ALA A 40 5.24 -31.76 6.70
CA ALA A 40 4.82 -30.49 7.28
C ALA A 40 5.62 -29.31 6.69
N SER A 41 6.93 -29.47 6.48
CA SER A 41 7.75 -28.45 5.81
C SER A 41 7.31 -28.21 4.38
N ALA A 42 7.05 -29.28 3.61
CA ALA A 42 6.58 -29.16 2.23
C ALA A 42 5.19 -28.48 2.14
N TYR A 43 4.28 -28.82 3.05
CA TYR A 43 2.97 -28.17 3.17
C TYR A 43 3.12 -26.68 3.52
N HIS A 44 4.02 -26.35 4.45
CA HIS A 44 4.32 -24.97 4.82
C HIS A 44 4.84 -24.15 3.63
N ASP A 45 5.77 -24.71 2.85
CA ASP A 45 6.33 -24.01 1.69
C ASP A 45 5.22 -23.75 0.64
N GLN A 46 4.36 -24.73 0.38
CA GLN A 46 3.18 -24.54 -0.49
C GLN A 46 2.19 -23.52 0.06
N PHE A 47 1.99 -23.49 1.38
CA PHE A 47 1.14 -22.49 2.03
C PHE A 47 1.69 -21.07 1.83
N VAL A 48 2.99 -20.87 2.02
CA VAL A 48 3.66 -19.58 1.82
C VAL A 48 3.59 -19.15 0.36
N GLU A 49 3.79 -20.06 -0.59
CA GLU A 49 3.65 -19.77 -2.02
C GLU A 49 2.22 -19.32 -2.38
N LYS A 50 1.21 -20.05 -1.90
CA LYS A 50 -0.20 -19.69 -2.09
C LYS A 50 -0.54 -18.35 -1.46
N MET A 51 -0.01 -18.04 -0.27
CA MET A 51 -0.19 -16.72 0.35
C MET A 51 0.42 -15.61 -0.50
N LYS A 52 1.64 -15.80 -1.03
CA LYS A 52 2.28 -14.82 -1.92
C LYS A 52 1.44 -14.57 -3.18
N SER A 53 0.92 -15.63 -3.80
CA SER A 53 0.02 -15.51 -4.95
C SER A 53 -1.27 -14.76 -4.59
N ALA A 54 -1.87 -15.05 -3.44
CA ALA A 54 -3.08 -14.38 -2.98
C ALA A 54 -2.84 -12.88 -2.75
N VAL A 55 -1.73 -12.51 -2.09
CA VAL A 55 -1.33 -11.10 -1.91
C VAL A 55 -1.18 -10.39 -3.26
N GLY A 56 -0.56 -11.05 -4.25
CA GLY A 56 -0.47 -10.52 -5.62
C GLY A 56 -1.84 -10.27 -6.26
N SER A 57 -2.79 -11.20 -6.11
CA SER A 57 -4.17 -11.00 -6.59
C SER A 57 -4.88 -9.84 -5.87
N TYR A 58 -4.72 -9.70 -4.56
CA TYR A 58 -5.30 -8.56 -3.82
C TYR A 58 -4.69 -7.23 -4.24
N ALA A 59 -3.36 -7.15 -4.39
CA ALA A 59 -2.69 -5.95 -4.89
C ALA A 59 -3.13 -5.59 -6.31
N GLY A 60 -3.29 -6.59 -7.18
CA GLY A 60 -3.84 -6.39 -8.53
C GLY A 60 -5.28 -5.88 -8.51
N ALA A 61 -6.13 -6.43 -7.64
CA ALA A 61 -7.52 -5.99 -7.47
C ALA A 61 -7.60 -4.53 -6.95
N GLU A 62 -6.76 -4.15 -6.00
CA GLU A 62 -6.61 -2.78 -5.51
C GLU A 62 -6.21 -1.82 -6.66
N ALA A 63 -5.21 -2.18 -7.46
CA ALA A 63 -4.77 -1.36 -8.59
C ALA A 63 -5.89 -1.15 -9.63
N LEU A 64 -6.65 -2.21 -9.95
CA LEU A 64 -7.80 -2.13 -10.85
C LEU A 64 -8.93 -1.26 -10.27
N ASN A 65 -9.24 -1.42 -8.98
CA ASN A 65 -10.22 -0.58 -8.29
C ASN A 65 -9.81 0.89 -8.32
N VAL A 66 -8.54 1.20 -8.02
CA VAL A 66 -7.99 2.55 -8.10
C VAL A 66 -8.15 3.10 -9.53
N SER A 67 -7.73 2.36 -10.56
CA SER A 67 -7.87 2.81 -11.96
C SER A 67 -9.31 3.10 -12.36
N SER A 68 -10.25 2.23 -11.97
CA SER A 68 -11.69 2.40 -12.23
C SER A 68 -12.25 3.62 -11.51
N LEU A 69 -11.83 3.86 -10.27
CA LEU A 69 -12.20 5.07 -9.53
C LEU A 69 -11.64 6.33 -10.19
N TRP A 70 -10.41 6.32 -10.68
CA TRP A 70 -9.83 7.47 -11.39
C TRP A 70 -10.61 7.82 -12.67
N GLU A 71 -10.99 6.82 -13.46
CA GLU A 71 -11.79 7.01 -14.68
C GLU A 71 -13.16 7.66 -14.41
N ILE A 72 -13.76 7.39 -13.25
CA ILE A 72 -15.04 7.98 -12.84
C ILE A 72 -14.84 9.35 -12.17
N LEU A 73 -13.89 9.45 -11.24
CA LEU A 73 -13.75 10.61 -10.36
C LEU A 73 -13.09 11.82 -11.05
N VAL A 74 -12.12 11.60 -11.95
CA VAL A 74 -11.43 12.72 -12.63
C VAL A 74 -12.39 13.55 -13.48
N PRO A 75 -13.23 12.95 -14.36
CA PRO A 75 -14.19 13.73 -15.13
C PRO A 75 -15.21 14.47 -14.26
N ILE A 76 -15.63 13.89 -13.14
CA ILE A 76 -16.55 14.53 -12.19
C ILE A 76 -15.87 15.73 -11.53
N ALA A 77 -14.62 15.58 -11.08
CA ALA A 77 -13.85 16.67 -10.48
C ALA A 77 -13.62 17.83 -11.45
N ILE A 78 -13.27 17.54 -12.71
CA ILE A 78 -13.07 18.57 -13.74
C ILE A 78 -14.38 19.30 -14.06
N ARG A 79 -15.49 18.57 -14.26
CA ARG A 79 -16.80 19.18 -14.52
C ARG A 79 -17.29 20.03 -13.35
N GLY A 80 -17.06 19.56 -12.12
CA GLY A 80 -17.37 20.31 -10.90
C GLY A 80 -16.53 21.58 -10.77
N LEU A 81 -15.25 21.51 -11.13
CA LEU A 81 -14.36 22.67 -11.18
C LEU A 81 -14.85 23.69 -12.22
N ASP A 82 -15.11 23.27 -13.46
CA ASP A 82 -15.56 24.17 -14.52
C ASP A 82 -16.89 24.87 -14.16
N GLY A 83 -17.91 24.09 -13.78
CA GLY A 83 -19.21 24.64 -13.40
C GLY A 83 -19.15 25.50 -12.13
N GLY A 84 -18.39 25.06 -11.13
CA GLY A 84 -18.20 25.77 -9.86
C GLY A 84 -17.43 27.08 -10.03
N VAL A 85 -16.34 27.07 -10.80
CA VAL A 85 -15.53 28.26 -11.10
C VAL A 85 -16.34 29.28 -11.89
N VAL A 86 -17.05 28.85 -12.95
CA VAL A 86 -17.89 29.75 -13.74
C VAL A 86 -19.00 30.35 -12.88
N SER A 87 -19.66 29.56 -12.03
CA SER A 87 -20.70 30.04 -11.12
C SER A 87 -20.16 31.04 -10.10
N TYR A 88 -18.99 30.78 -9.54
CA TYR A 88 -18.31 31.67 -8.60
C TYR A 88 -17.91 33.00 -9.25
N LEU A 89 -17.31 32.97 -10.44
CA LEU A 89 -16.92 34.17 -11.18
C LEU A 89 -18.15 35.00 -11.60
N ASN A 90 -19.24 34.35 -12.02
CA ASN A 90 -20.50 35.02 -12.33
C ASN A 90 -21.10 35.71 -11.10
N LEU A 91 -21.06 35.03 -9.95
CA LEU A 91 -21.52 35.61 -8.69
C LEU A 91 -20.67 36.81 -8.26
N LEU A 92 -19.34 36.74 -8.37
CA LEU A 92 -18.48 37.89 -8.10
C LEU A 92 -18.72 39.06 -9.07
N THR A 93 -19.00 38.76 -10.34
CA THR A 93 -19.35 39.77 -11.34
C THR A 93 -20.66 40.46 -10.97
N TRP A 94 -21.69 39.72 -10.58
CA TRP A 94 -22.93 40.29 -10.06
C TRP A 94 -22.71 41.11 -8.77
N VAL A 95 -21.93 40.61 -7.82
CA VAL A 95 -21.58 41.32 -6.57
C VAL A 95 -20.85 42.64 -6.87
N SER A 96 -20.00 42.68 -7.90
CA SER A 96 -19.26 43.88 -8.28
C SER A 96 -20.15 45.04 -8.76
N MET A 97 -21.40 44.75 -9.16
CA MET A 97 -22.38 45.76 -9.55
C MET A 97 -23.05 46.45 -8.37
N LEU A 98 -22.88 45.95 -7.13
CA LEU A 98 -23.46 46.57 -5.95
C LEU A 98 -22.71 47.87 -5.56
N PRO A 99 -23.44 48.90 -5.06
CA PRO A 99 -22.82 50.14 -4.58
C PRO A 99 -21.78 49.89 -3.49
N GLN A 100 -20.73 50.70 -3.48
CA GLN A 100 -19.74 50.68 -2.39
C GLN A 100 -20.39 51.16 -1.08
N PRO A 101 -20.07 50.57 0.08
CA PRO A 101 -19.03 49.55 0.34
C PRO A 101 -19.50 48.08 0.23
N PHE A 102 -20.76 47.83 -0.14
CA PHE A 102 -21.35 46.49 -0.05
C PHE A 102 -20.68 45.47 -0.97
N SER A 103 -20.27 45.87 -2.17
CA SER A 103 -19.54 44.98 -3.09
C SER A 103 -18.17 44.55 -2.55
N GLN A 104 -17.44 45.44 -1.85
CA GLN A 104 -16.17 45.08 -1.19
C GLN A 104 -16.38 44.09 -0.04
N ILE A 105 -17.38 44.36 0.82
CA ILE A 105 -17.67 43.52 1.97
C ILE A 105 -18.07 42.11 1.49
N LEU A 106 -19.00 42.03 0.53
CA LEU A 106 -19.51 40.75 0.03
C LEU A 106 -18.47 39.98 -0.78
N SER A 107 -17.70 40.64 -1.66
CA SER A 107 -16.62 39.96 -2.40
C SER A 107 -15.58 39.36 -1.45
N THR A 108 -15.18 40.09 -0.42
CA THR A 108 -14.23 39.61 0.59
C THR A 108 -14.81 38.43 1.38
N LEU A 109 -16.06 38.56 1.85
CA LEU A 109 -16.73 37.53 2.64
C LEU A 109 -16.94 36.22 1.84
N ILE A 110 -17.20 36.33 0.54
CA ILE A 110 -17.40 35.18 -0.35
C ILE A 110 -16.05 34.56 -0.77
N THR A 111 -15.01 35.37 -1.01
CA THR A 111 -13.70 34.90 -1.51
C THR A 111 -12.86 34.23 -0.44
N ILE A 112 -12.85 34.75 0.81
CA ILE A 112 -12.01 34.20 1.89
C ILE A 112 -12.28 32.71 2.14
N PRO A 113 -13.53 32.23 2.27
CA PRO A 113 -13.80 30.81 2.45
C PRO A 113 -13.32 29.96 1.28
N VAL A 114 -13.48 30.43 0.04
CA VAL A 114 -13.00 29.70 -1.15
C VAL A 114 -11.47 29.59 -1.13
N LEU A 115 -10.77 30.64 -0.68
CA LEU A 115 -9.32 30.60 -0.53
C LEU A 115 -8.89 29.59 0.54
N LEU A 116 -9.50 29.64 1.73
CA LEU A 116 -9.09 28.82 2.88
C LEU A 116 -9.53 27.36 2.81
N PHE A 117 -10.75 27.11 2.34
CA PHE A 117 -11.37 25.77 2.39
C PHE A 117 -11.37 25.04 1.05
N VAL A 118 -11.07 25.72 -0.07
CA VAL A 118 -11.02 25.08 -1.39
C VAL A 118 -9.62 25.19 -1.99
N LEU A 119 -9.12 26.40 -2.23
CA LEU A 119 -7.85 26.60 -2.95
C LEU A 119 -6.63 26.19 -2.12
N LEU A 120 -6.57 26.56 -0.83
CA LEU A 120 -5.45 26.21 0.05
C LEU A 120 -5.27 24.68 0.21
N PRO A 121 -6.31 23.89 0.58
CA PRO A 121 -6.14 22.43 0.68
C PRO A 121 -5.84 21.79 -0.68
N LEU A 122 -6.42 22.30 -1.77
CA LEU A 122 -6.12 21.80 -3.11
C LEU A 122 -4.65 22.07 -3.50
N ALA A 123 -4.11 23.25 -3.18
CA ALA A 123 -2.72 23.58 -3.39
C ALA A 123 -1.78 22.70 -2.54
N PHE A 124 -2.16 22.41 -1.29
CA PHE A 124 -1.42 21.47 -0.44
C PHE A 124 -1.40 20.05 -1.03
N LEU A 125 -2.56 19.54 -1.47
CA LEU A 125 -2.66 18.23 -2.11
C LEU A 125 -1.85 18.17 -3.40
N ALA A 126 -1.90 19.23 -4.22
CA ALA A 126 -1.08 19.32 -5.43
C ALA A 126 0.42 19.29 -5.10
N ALA A 127 0.87 19.99 -4.06
CA ALA A 127 2.25 19.96 -3.61
C ALA A 127 2.67 18.55 -3.15
N VAL A 128 1.83 17.86 -2.37
CA VAL A 128 2.08 16.47 -1.95
C VAL A 128 2.17 15.54 -3.16
N ALA A 129 1.24 15.64 -4.11
CA ALA A 129 1.26 14.85 -5.34
C ALA A 129 2.53 15.08 -6.16
N LEU A 130 3.00 16.33 -6.23
CA LEU A 130 4.23 16.71 -6.94
C LEU A 130 5.47 16.11 -6.27
N VAL A 131 5.54 16.15 -4.94
CA VAL A 131 6.62 15.50 -4.16
C VAL A 131 6.62 13.98 -4.38
N LEU A 132 5.46 13.34 -4.36
CA LEU A 132 5.33 11.90 -4.61
C LEU A 132 5.75 11.55 -6.05
N ALA A 133 5.33 12.34 -7.04
CA ALA A 133 5.73 12.15 -8.42
C ALA A 133 7.26 12.24 -8.59
N PHE A 134 7.92 13.18 -7.91
CA PHE A 134 9.37 13.27 -7.90
C PHE A 134 10.04 12.07 -7.22
N ALA A 135 9.52 11.60 -6.10
CA ALA A 135 10.03 10.41 -5.43
C ALA A 135 9.95 9.18 -6.36
N VAL A 136 8.82 8.99 -7.04
CA VAL A 136 8.63 7.90 -8.02
C VAL A 136 9.60 8.04 -9.20
N LEU A 137 9.77 9.23 -9.77
CA LEU A 137 10.72 9.47 -10.87
C LEU A 137 12.18 9.17 -10.47
N ALA A 138 12.56 9.52 -9.24
CA ALA A 138 13.88 9.24 -8.70
C ALA A 138 14.13 7.72 -8.53
N GLU A 139 13.13 6.96 -8.07
CA GLU A 139 13.21 5.50 -7.99
C GLU A 139 13.37 4.82 -9.36
N HIS A 140 12.86 5.45 -10.43
CA HIS A 140 12.98 4.94 -11.80
C HIS A 140 14.24 5.45 -12.54
N GLY A 141 15.17 6.12 -11.83
CA GLY A 141 16.46 6.56 -12.39
C GLY A 141 16.38 7.75 -13.35
N VAL A 142 15.25 8.46 -13.40
CA VAL A 142 15.07 9.65 -14.23
C VAL A 142 15.68 10.86 -13.52
N SER A 143 16.90 11.25 -13.91
CA SER A 143 17.54 12.45 -13.38
C SER A 143 16.84 13.71 -13.89
N ILE A 144 16.17 14.40 -12.97
CA ILE A 144 15.51 15.70 -13.17
C ILE A 144 16.41 16.89 -12.82
N PHE A 145 17.61 16.65 -12.27
CA PHE A 145 18.63 17.68 -12.12
C PHE A 145 19.57 17.66 -13.34
N PRO A 146 19.89 18.83 -13.94
CA PRO A 146 20.89 18.89 -14.99
C PRO A 146 22.23 18.35 -14.46
N PRO A 147 23.03 17.66 -15.29
CA PRO A 147 24.33 17.16 -14.86
C PRO A 147 25.17 18.35 -14.37
N TYR A 148 25.68 18.26 -13.14
CA TYR A 148 26.66 19.21 -12.62
C TYR A 148 27.88 19.17 -13.55
N SER A 149 28.06 20.22 -14.34
CA SER A 149 29.32 20.46 -15.06
C SER A 149 30.29 20.99 -14.03
N VAL A 150 31.21 20.13 -13.59
CA VAL A 150 32.42 20.51 -12.86
C VAL A 150 33.48 20.93 -13.85
#